data_AF-A0A8E2JPU9-F1
#
_entry.id   AF-A0A8E2JPU9-F1
#
_cell.length_a   1.000
_cell.length_b   1.000
_cell.length_c   1.000
_cell.angle_alpha   90.00
_cell.angle_beta   90.00
_cell.angle_gamma   90.00
#
_symmetry.space_group_name_H-M   'P 1'
#
loop_
_entity.id
_entity.type
_entity.pdbx_description
1 polymer ?
#
loop_
_entity_poly.entity_id
_entity_poly.type
_entity_poly.pdbx_seq_one_letter_code
_entity_poly.pdbx_strand_id
1 'polypeptide(L)' 'WQPDSEVAQCPVCGGQFSFWYRKHHCRKCGRVVCANCSPHRITIPRQFIV' A
#
# COMPACT_ATOMS: atom_id res chain seq x y z
N TRP A 1 1.84 -2.81 -9.62
CA TRP A 1 0.83 -2.59 -8.57
C TRP A 1 0.27 -3.95 -8.22
N GLN A 2 0.31 -4.36 -6.96
CA GLN A 2 -0.20 -5.65 -6.50
C GLN A 2 -1.74 -5.63 -6.46
N PRO A 3 -2.43 -6.69 -6.93
CA PRO A 3 -3.88 -6.79 -6.86
C PRO A 3 -4.39 -6.84 -5.42
N ASP A 4 -5.44 -6.07 -5.13
CA ASP A 4 -6.03 -6.02 -3.79
C ASP A 4 -6.63 -7.37 -3.37
N SER A 5 -7.13 -8.16 -4.31
CA SER A 5 -7.71 -9.49 -4.06
C SER A 5 -6.71 -10.50 -3.50
N GLU A 6 -5.42 -10.32 -3.77
CA GLU A 6 -4.36 -11.24 -3.32
C GLU A 6 -3.91 -10.98 -1.88
N VAL A 7 -4.34 -9.88 -1.26
CA VAL A 7 -3.83 -9.45 0.06
C VAL A 7 -4.96 -9.28 1.06
N ALA A 8 -5.05 -10.22 2.00
CA ALA A 8 -6.00 -10.15 3.12
C ALA A 8 -5.46 -9.40 4.34
N GLN A 9 -4.13 -9.36 4.52
CA GLN A 9 -3.47 -8.77 5.68
C GLN A 9 -2.23 -7.97 5.28
N CYS A 10 -1.87 -6.98 6.09
CA CYS A 10 -0.66 -6.20 5.85
C CYS A 10 0.58 -7.10 5.97
N PRO A 11 1.45 -7.17 4.94
CA PRO A 11 2.64 -8.02 4.98
C PRO A 11 3.73 -7.52 5.94
N VAL A 12 3.56 -6.32 6.51
CA VAL A 12 4.53 -5.71 7.44
C VAL A 12 4.14 -5.94 8.90
N CYS A 13 2.86 -5.69 9.25
CA CYS A 13 2.39 -5.81 10.64
C CYS A 13 1.41 -6.96 10.88
N GLY A 14 0.97 -7.67 9.83
CA GLY A 14 -0.04 -8.74 9.95
C GLY A 14 -1.48 -8.25 10.17
N GLY A 15 -1.73 -6.95 10.24
CA GLY A 15 -3.08 -6.39 10.45
C GLY A 15 -4.03 -6.75 9.31
N GLN A 16 -5.19 -7.33 9.64
CA GLN A 16 -6.17 -7.76 8.66
C GLN A 16 -6.92 -6.56 8.05
N PHE A 17 -7.00 -6.52 6.72
CA PHE A 17 -7.71 -5.47 6.02
C PHE A 17 -9.23 -5.63 6.18
N SER A 18 -9.91 -4.51 6.34
CA SER A 18 -11.36 -4.44 6.49
C SER A 18 -11.88 -3.15 5.86
N PHE A 19 -13.20 -2.93 5.92
CA PHE A 19 -13.80 -1.70 5.43
C PHE A 19 -13.19 -0.44 6.10
N TRP A 20 -12.91 -0.53 7.40
CA TRP A 20 -12.31 0.55 8.18
C TRP A 20 -10.78 0.54 8.14
N TYR A 21 -10.16 -0.64 8.01
CA TYR A 21 -8.72 -0.80 7.89
C TYR A 21 -8.32 -1.01 6.42
N ARG A 22 -8.16 0.09 5.69
CA ARG A 22 -8.04 0.09 4.23
C ARG A 22 -6.65 -0.29 3.73
N LYS A 23 -6.63 -0.80 2.49
CA LYS A 23 -5.44 -1.12 1.72
C LYS A 23 -4.82 0.14 1.13
N HIS A 24 -3.50 0.23 1.17
CA HIS A 24 -2.71 1.28 0.54
C HIS A 24 -1.59 0.65 -0.26
N HIS A 25 -1.18 1.26 -1.37
CA HIS A 25 -0.07 0.73 -2.14
C HIS A 25 1.15 1.61 -1.99
N CYS A 26 2.27 0.97 -1.71
CA CYS A 26 3.56 1.63 -1.71
C CYS A 26 3.90 2.06 -3.14
N ARG A 27 4.09 3.35 -3.38
CA ARG A 27 4.44 3.87 -4.71
C ARG A 27 5.85 3.50 -5.18
N LYS A 28 6.74 3.08 -4.26
CA LYS A 28 8.11 2.63 -4.56
C LYS A 28 8.16 1.18 -5.07
N CYS A 29 7.41 0.27 -4.45
CA CYS A 29 7.49 -1.17 -4.76
C CYS A 29 6.17 -1.80 -5.24
N GLY A 30 5.06 -1.06 -5.19
CA GLY A 30 3.75 -1.49 -5.67
C GLY A 30 2.98 -2.47 -4.78
N ARG A 31 3.52 -2.87 -3.61
CA ARG A 31 2.87 -3.81 -2.67
C ARG A 31 1.74 -3.15 -1.88
N VAL A 32 0.75 -3.96 -1.48
CA VAL A 32 -0.32 -3.54 -0.57
C VAL A 32 0.18 -3.54 0.88
N VAL A 33 -0.05 -2.45 1.59
CA VAL A 33 0.34 -2.16 2.97
C VAL A 33 -0.77 -1.37 3.69
N CYS A 34 -0.73 -1.27 5.01
CA CYS A 34 -1.64 -0.40 5.76
C CYS A 34 -1.07 1.03 5.91
N ALA A 35 -1.91 1.98 6.33
CA ALA A 35 -1.50 3.36 6.55
C ALA A 35 -0.34 3.48 7.56
N ASN A 36 -0.40 2.70 8.65
CA ASN A 36 0.59 2.77 9.72
C ASN A 36 1.97 2.24 9.28
N CYS A 37 2.01 1.28 8.35
CA CYS A 37 3.24 0.73 7.81
C CYS A 37 3.77 1.51 6.59
N SER A 38 3.04 2.51 6.12
CA SER A 38 3.48 3.43 5.07
C SER A 38 3.03 4.87 5.37
N PRO A 39 3.49 5.46 6.48
CA PRO A 39 3.04 6.80 6.89
C PRO A 39 3.61 7.90 6.00
N HIS A 40 4.78 7.66 5.40
CA HIS A 40 5.45 8.63 4.56
C HIS A 40 4.85 8.68 3.16
N ARG A 41 4.70 9.90 2.63
CA ARG A 41 4.25 10.16 1.28
C ARG A 41 5.40 10.72 0.47
N ILE A 42 5.45 10.36 -0.81
CA ILE A 42 6.41 10.91 -1.76
C ILE A 42 5.64 11.53 -2.93
N THR A 43 6.12 12.68 -3.40
CA THR A 43 5.70 13.22 -4.69
C THR A 43 6.48 12.45 -5.75
N ILE A 44 5.78 11.73 -6.62
CA ILE A 44 6.43 11.09 -7.76
C ILE A 44 6.74 12.17 -8.79
N PRO A 45 8.01 12.38 -9.18
CA PRO A 45 8.36 13.31 -10.24
C PRO A 45 7.62 12.95 -11.53
N ARG A 46 7.20 13.96 -12.30
CA ARG A 46 6.42 13.76 -13.53
C ARG A 46 7.07 12.80 -14.52
N GLN A 47 8.40 12.67 -14.51
CA GLN A 47 9.16 11.75 -15.37
C GLN A 47 8.87 10.26 -15.11
N PHE A 48 8.30 9.90 -13.96
CA PHE A 48 7.96 8.52 -13.59
C PHE A 48 6.45 8.27 -13.54
N ILE A 49 5.64 9.24 -13.97
CA ILE A 49 4.20 9.08 -14.16
C ILE A 49 4.03 8.54 -15.58
N VAL A 50 3.89 7.22 -15.71
CA VAL A 50 3.43 6.56 -16.94
C VAL A 50 1.97 6.85 -17.19
#